data_AF-A0A368ATT7-F1
#
_entry.id   AF-A0A368ATT7-F1
#
_cell.length_a   1.000
_cell.length_b   1.000
_cell.length_c   1.000
_cell.angle_alpha   90.00
_cell.angle_beta   90.00
_cell.angle_gamma   90.00
#
_symmetry.space_group_name_H-M   'P 1'
#
loop_
_entity.id
_entity.type
_entity.pdbx_description
1 polymer ?
#
loop_
_entity_poly.entity_id
_entity_poly.type
_entity_poly.pdbx_seq_one_letter_code
_entity_poly.pdbx_strand_id
1 'polypeptide(L)' 'MHSAMDASNTAPLAVSHQKSYHKSAALYAARMIRLQYADASKAALRRECVEHLRASLYGGEA' A
#
# COMPACT_ATOMS: atom_id res chain seq x y z
N MET A 1 28.98 -7.11 -24.88
CA MET A 1 29.19 -6.24 -23.70
C MET A 1 27.89 -6.22 -22.92
N HIS A 2 27.88 -6.77 -21.70
CA HIS A 2 26.68 -6.87 -20.86
C HIS A 2 26.43 -5.53 -20.16
N SER A 3 25.42 -4.77 -20.61
CA SER A 3 24.97 -3.54 -19.93
C SER A 3 24.08 -3.91 -18.74
N ALA A 4 24.70 -4.22 -17.61
CA ALA A 4 24.03 -4.48 -16.33
C ALA A 4 23.92 -3.20 -15.49
N MET A 5 23.39 -2.10 -16.05
CA MET A 5 23.42 -0.78 -15.39
C MET A 5 22.06 -0.12 -15.13
N ASP A 6 20.94 -0.78 -15.44
CA ASP A 6 19.60 -0.18 -15.22
C ASP A 6 18.81 -0.76 -14.02
N ALA A 7 19.34 -1.79 -13.34
CA ALA A 7 18.67 -2.41 -12.19
C ALA A 7 18.68 -1.52 -10.92
N SER A 8 19.68 -0.64 -10.77
CA SER A 8 19.83 0.18 -9.56
C SER A 8 18.89 1.38 -9.51
N ASN A 9 18.43 1.89 -10.66
CA ASN A 9 17.52 3.04 -10.71
C ASN A 9 16.04 2.66 -10.67
N THR A 10 15.71 1.39 -10.94
CA THR A 10 14.33 0.87 -10.89
C THR A 10 13.89 0.54 -9.47
N ALA A 11 14.80 0.17 -8.56
CA ALA A 11 14.45 -0.16 -7.17
C ALA A 11 13.84 1.04 -6.40
N PRO A 12 14.40 2.26 -6.43
CA PRO A 12 13.80 3.42 -5.77
C PRO A 12 12.43 3.80 -6.35
N LEU A 13 12.27 3.71 -7.67
CA LEU A 13 11.01 3.98 -8.36
C LEU A 13 9.95 2.93 -8.01
N ALA A 14 10.31 1.64 -8.01
CA ALA A 14 9.40 0.55 -7.63
C ALA A 14 8.91 0.70 -6.19
N VAL A 15 9.80 1.03 -5.25
CA VAL A 15 9.45 1.30 -3.85
C VAL A 15 8.55 2.54 -3.72
N SER A 16 8.82 3.60 -4.48
CA SER A 16 7.98 4.80 -4.53
C SER A 16 6.57 4.50 -5.05
N HIS A 17 6.47 3.75 -6.16
CA HIS A 17 5.20 3.33 -6.74
C HIS A 17 4.40 2.45 -5.76
N GLN A 18 5.05 1.48 -5.11
CA GLN A 18 4.43 0.62 -4.12
C GLN A 18 3.89 1.42 -2.91
N LYS A 19 4.67 2.37 -2.38
CA LYS A 19 4.21 3.25 -1.29
C LYS A 19 3.00 4.09 -1.70
N SER A 20 2.99 4.61 -2.93
CA SER A 20 1.88 5.41 -3.47
C SER A 20 0.61 4.59 -3.66
N TYR A 21 0.74 3.34 -4.12
CA TYR A 21 -0.37 2.39 -4.24
C TYR A 21 -0.98 2.05 -2.88
N HIS A 22 -0.14 1.69 -1.90
CA HIS A 22 -0.65 1.37 -0.57
C HIS A 22 -1.31 2.59 0.10
N LYS A 23 -0.80 3.81 -0.15
CA LYS A 23 -1.46 5.04 0.31
C LYS A 23 -2.86 5.20 -0.29
N SER A 24 -3.01 5.03 -1.60
CA SER A 24 -4.32 5.18 -2.26
C SER A 24 -5.30 4.09 -1.81
N ALA A 25 -4.83 2.85 -1.67
CA ALA A 25 -5.63 1.73 -1.18
C ALA A 25 -6.09 1.94 0.28
N ALA A 26 -5.23 2.44 1.16
CA ALA A 26 -5.60 2.80 2.53
C ALA A 26 -6.70 3.88 2.58
N LEU A 27 -6.57 4.94 1.76
CA LEU A 27 -7.58 5.99 1.67
C LEU A 27 -8.93 5.48 1.13
N TYR A 28 -8.89 4.55 0.18
CA TYR A 28 -10.08 3.90 -0.35
C TYR A 28 -10.77 3.07 0.74
N ALA A 29 -10.04 2.19 1.43
CA ALA A 29 -10.57 1.39 2.53
C ALA A 29 -11.15 2.28 3.65
N ALA A 30 -10.47 3.38 4.01
CA ALA A 30 -10.97 4.36 4.97
C ALA A 30 -12.29 5.01 4.54
N ARG A 31 -12.47 5.29 3.24
CA ARG A 31 -13.73 5.79 2.70
C ARG A 31 -14.83 4.73 2.78
N MET A 32 -14.52 3.48 2.45
CA MET A 32 -15.48 2.38 2.52
C MET A 32 -15.97 2.11 3.93
N ILE A 33 -15.12 2.22 4.96
CA ILE A 33 -15.52 2.08 6.38
C ILE A 33 -16.64 3.06 6.75
N ARG A 34 -16.59 4.30 6.25
CA ARG A 34 -17.61 5.33 6.54
C ARG A 34 -18.96 5.02 5.90
N LEU A 35 -18.95 4.33 4.77
CA LEU A 35 -20.16 4.04 4.00
C LEU A 35 -20.77 2.69 4.36
N GLN A 36 -20.08 1.86 5.15
CA GLN A 36 -20.52 0.51 5.43
C GLN A 36 -21.32 0.41 6.72
N TYR A 37 -22.45 -0.30 6.69
CA TYR A 37 -23.34 -0.46 7.84
C TYR A 37 -23.04 -1.73 8.64
N ALA A 38 -22.70 -2.83 7.97
CA ALA A 38 -22.39 -4.10 8.61
C ALA A 38 -21.03 -4.05 9.34
N ASP A 39 -21.03 -4.37 10.63
CA ASP A 39 -19.83 -4.29 11.46
C ASP A 39 -18.75 -5.29 11.03
N ALA A 40 -19.14 -6.47 10.54
CA ALA A 40 -18.21 -7.44 9.96
C ALA A 40 -17.44 -6.86 8.76
N SER A 41 -18.14 -6.17 7.86
CA SER A 41 -17.53 -5.49 6.71
C SER A 41 -16.64 -4.32 7.14
N LYS A 42 -17.05 -3.51 8.14
CA LYS A 42 -16.17 -2.47 8.71
C LYS A 42 -14.90 -3.05 9.31
N ALA A 43 -14.98 -4.19 10.01
CA ALA A 43 -13.83 -4.83 10.61
C ALA A 43 -12.84 -5.34 9.55
N ALA A 44 -13.34 -5.94 8.46
CA ALA A 44 -12.50 -6.35 7.33
C ALA A 44 -11.80 -5.15 6.68
N LEU A 45 -12.55 -4.10 6.33
CA LEU A 45 -12.00 -2.89 5.72
C LEU A 45 -11.01 -2.16 6.64
N ARG A 46 -11.21 -2.20 7.97
CA ARG A 46 -10.24 -1.66 8.94
C ARG A 46 -8.92 -2.42 8.90
N ARG A 47 -8.95 -3.75 8.80
CA ARG A 47 -7.73 -4.57 8.68
C ARG A 47 -6.97 -4.23 7.41
N GLU A 48 -7.67 -4.20 6.26
CA GLU A 48 -7.08 -3.82 4.97
C GLU A 48 -6.50 -2.40 5.00
N CYS A 49 -7.21 -1.45 5.60
CA CYS A 49 -6.74 -0.07 5.76
C CYS A 49 -5.42 -0.01 6.56
N VAL A 50 -5.36 -0.72 7.69
CA VAL A 50 -4.16 -0.77 8.54
C VAL A 50 -3.00 -1.46 7.83
N GLU A 51 -3.26 -2.54 7.10
CA GLU A 51 -2.24 -3.25 6.32
C GLU A 51 -1.62 -2.34 5.26
N HIS A 52 -2.45 -1.64 4.48
CA HIS A 52 -1.98 -0.69 3.48
C HIS A 52 -1.28 0.53 4.11
N LEU A 53 -1.75 1.04 5.26
CA LEU A 53 -1.05 2.08 5.99
C LEU A 53 0.34 1.62 6.43
N ARG A 54 0.46 0.41 6.99
CA ARG A 54 1.74 -0.17 7.39
C ARG A 54 2.66 -0.33 6.19
N ALA A 55 2.17 -0.88 5.08
CA ALA A 55 2.97 -1.06 3.87
C ALA A 55 3.44 0.28 3.26
N SER A 56 2.59 1.32 3.33
CA SER A 56 2.96 2.67 2.87
C SER A 56 4.01 3.34 3.76
N LEU A 57 3.90 3.17 5.08
CA LEU A 57 4.78 3.81 6.07
C LEU A 57 6.11 3.08 6.27
N TYR A 58 6.07 1.75 6.34
CA TYR A 58 7.24 0.92 6.68
C TYR A 58 7.99 0.39 5.48
N GLY A 59 7.45 0.49 4.26
CA GLY A 59 8.20 0.28 3.02
C GLY A 59 9.17 -0.90 3.03
N GLY A 60 8.70 -2.12 3.32
CA GLY A 60 9.42 -3.34 2.98
C GLY A 60 10.41 -3.92 4.00
N GLU A 61 10.16 -3.84 5.31
CA GLU A 61 10.84 -4.74 6.27
C GLU A 61 9.82 -5.40 7.20
N ALA A 62 9.67 -6.72 7.04
CA ALA A 62 9.05 -7.66 7.95
C ALA A 62 10.03 -8.83 8.13
#